data_AF-A0A6N6VW82-F1
#
_entry.id   AF-A0A6N6VW82-F1
#
_cell.length_a   1.000
_cell.length_b   1.000
_cell.length_c   1.000
_cell.angle_alpha   90.00
_cell.angle_beta   90.00
_cell.angle_gamma   90.00
#
_symmetry.space_group_name_H-M   'P 1'
#
loop_
_entity.id
_entity.type
_entity.pdbx_description
1 polymer ?
#
loop_
_entity_poly.entity_id
_entity_poly.type
_entity_poly.pdbx_seq_one_letter_code
_entity_poly.pdbx_strand_id
1 'polypeptide(L)'
;MPKNDSNLESDENLLNRWYEGDSFAFNLFFNRHYNKVYSYGIKRGIPHNDMEDVVQEVFFKLHKSIHHYEKGRAALPWFFTIVHNTCIDWLRKNISVLNKNTDLPEELSKIEEDTISDEKLDKVEMILKSMKEKERSLFKMRNVEEFSFKEISIKLGKSEVSLRKSYQRILSSIKNIVSEKK
;
A
#
# COMPACT_ATOMS: atom_id res chain seq x y z
N MET A 1 23.78 -23.86 -19.07
CA MET A 1 23.03 -22.62 -18.77
C MET A 1 22.65 -22.66 -17.30
N PRO A 2 23.08 -21.70 -16.46
CA PRO A 2 22.76 -21.74 -15.04
C PRO A 2 21.27 -21.46 -14.85
N LYS A 3 20.65 -22.25 -13.98
CA LYS A 3 19.24 -22.13 -13.61
C LYS A 3 19.06 -20.85 -12.81
N ASN A 4 17.95 -20.16 -13.06
CA ASN A 4 17.64 -18.83 -12.53
C ASN A 4 17.32 -18.91 -11.02
N ASP A 5 18.33 -18.67 -10.17
CA ASP A 5 18.24 -18.67 -8.70
C ASP A 5 17.48 -17.46 -8.11
N SER A 6 16.76 -16.69 -8.94
CA SER A 6 16.08 -15.43 -8.56
C SER A 6 14.77 -15.61 -7.77
N ASN A 7 14.40 -16.84 -7.38
CA ASN A 7 13.12 -17.15 -6.72
C ASN A 7 13.24 -17.43 -5.21
N LEU A 8 14.40 -17.19 -4.58
CA LEU A 8 14.66 -17.54 -3.17
C LEU A 8 14.76 -16.36 -2.20
N GLU A 9 14.86 -15.12 -2.68
CA GLU A 9 15.02 -13.96 -1.80
C GLU A 9 13.67 -13.40 -1.34
N SER A 10 13.51 -13.19 -0.03
CA SER A 10 12.30 -12.62 0.57
C SER A 10 12.09 -11.16 0.17
N ASP A 11 10.83 -10.72 0.17
CA ASP A 11 10.49 -9.33 -0.12
C ASP A 11 11.13 -8.37 0.90
N GLU A 12 11.25 -8.79 2.16
CA GLU A 12 11.94 -8.03 3.22
C GLU A 12 13.42 -7.82 2.90
N ASN A 13 14.12 -8.83 2.38
CA ASN A 13 15.52 -8.70 2.01
C ASN A 13 15.69 -7.79 0.80
N LEU A 14 14.79 -7.87 -0.18
CA LEU A 14 14.79 -6.95 -1.32
C LEU A 14 14.59 -5.50 -0.89
N LEU A 15 13.65 -5.22 0.02
CA LEU A 15 13.45 -3.88 0.54
C LEU A 15 14.66 -3.38 1.35
N ASN A 16 15.31 -4.25 2.13
CA ASN A 16 16.51 -3.89 2.89
C ASN A 16 17.70 -3.53 1.98
N ARG A 17 17.97 -4.36 0.96
CA ARG A 17 19.03 -4.07 -0.01
C ARG A 17 18.74 -2.82 -0.80
N TRP A 18 17.48 -2.63 -1.20
CA TRP A 18 17.08 -1.42 -1.90
C TRP A 18 17.23 -0.17 -1.02
N TYR A 19 16.87 -0.24 0.26
CA TYR A 19 17.15 0.83 1.24
C TYR A 19 18.65 1.17 1.31
N GLU A 20 19.52 0.18 1.15
CA GLU A 20 20.98 0.35 1.13
C GLU A 20 21.53 0.85 -0.23
N GLY A 21 20.67 1.10 -1.21
CA GLY A 21 21.02 1.67 -2.52
C GLY A 21 21.10 0.66 -3.67
N ASP A 22 20.72 -0.60 -3.45
CA ASP A 22 20.74 -1.64 -4.48
C ASP A 22 19.57 -1.48 -5.47
N SER A 23 19.87 -0.96 -6.66
CA SER A 23 18.89 -0.79 -7.75
C SER A 23 18.43 -2.11 -8.37
N PHE A 24 19.23 -3.19 -8.27
CA PHE A 24 18.83 -4.51 -8.74
C PHE A 24 17.74 -5.09 -7.83
N ALA A 25 17.84 -4.87 -6.52
CA ALA A 25 16.81 -5.29 -5.56
C ALA A 25 15.47 -4.61 -5.84
N PHE A 26 15.48 -3.32 -6.19
CA PHE A 26 14.27 -2.62 -6.67
C PHE A 26 13.68 -3.27 -7.91
N ASN A 27 14.48 -3.51 -8.95
CA ASN A 27 13.99 -4.10 -10.20
C ASN A 27 13.39 -5.49 -9.98
N LEU A 28 13.99 -6.31 -9.11
CA LEU A 28 13.44 -7.62 -8.79
C LEU A 28 12.11 -7.52 -8.04
N PHE A 29 12.01 -6.60 -7.07
CA PHE A 29 10.77 -6.33 -6.35
C PHE A 29 9.68 -5.80 -7.30
N PHE A 30 10.02 -4.86 -8.18
CA PHE A 30 9.14 -4.31 -9.20
C PHE A 30 8.57 -5.42 -10.10
N ASN A 31 9.44 -6.21 -10.73
CA ASN A 31 9.03 -7.28 -11.64
C ASN A 31 8.15 -8.34 -10.93
N ARG A 32 8.44 -8.64 -9.66
CA ARG A 32 7.69 -9.60 -8.86
C ARG A 32 6.26 -9.14 -8.54
N HIS A 33 6.06 -7.83 -8.38
CA HIS A 33 4.80 -7.29 -7.88
C HIS A 33 4.02 -6.45 -8.88
N TYR A 34 4.60 -6.09 -10.04
CA TYR A 34 3.96 -5.33 -11.11
C TYR A 34 2.55 -5.86 -11.43
N ASN A 35 2.45 -7.14 -11.79
CA ASN A 35 1.17 -7.76 -12.15
C ASN A 35 0.15 -7.73 -11.01
N LYS A 36 0.59 -7.82 -9.75
CA LYS A 36 -0.32 -7.76 -8.60
C LYS A 36 -0.88 -6.37 -8.38
N VAL A 37 -0.06 -5.33 -8.54
CA VAL A 37 -0.52 -3.93 -8.51
C VAL A 37 -1.50 -3.69 -9.66
N TYR A 38 -1.14 -4.15 -10.86
CA TYR A 38 -1.97 -4.02 -12.05
C TYR A 38 -3.35 -4.67 -11.83
N SER A 39 -3.38 -5.95 -11.45
CA SER A 39 -4.64 -6.66 -11.18
C SER A 39 -5.43 -6.05 -10.03
N TYR A 40 -4.76 -5.52 -9.00
CA TYR A 40 -5.43 -4.85 -7.89
C TYR A 40 -6.18 -3.59 -8.34
N GLY A 41 -5.54 -2.74 -9.17
CA GLY A 41 -6.16 -1.51 -9.67
C GLY A 41 -7.33 -1.78 -10.62
N ILE A 42 -7.19 -2.74 -11.54
CA ILE A 42 -8.28 -3.16 -12.46
C ILE A 42 -9.51 -3.61 -11.66
N LYS A 43 -9.32 -4.45 -10.64
CA LYS A 43 -10.41 -4.91 -9.75
C LYS A 43 -11.12 -3.77 -9.00
N ARG A 44 -10.52 -2.59 -8.91
CA ARG A 44 -11.11 -1.40 -8.28
C ARG A 44 -11.75 -0.43 -9.28
N GLY A 45 -11.87 -0.84 -10.54
CA GLY A 45 -12.50 -0.04 -11.58
C GLY A 45 -11.57 1.01 -12.20
N ILE A 46 -10.26 0.88 -12.03
CA ILE A 46 -9.31 1.71 -12.79
C ILE A 46 -9.23 1.15 -14.22
N PRO A 47 -9.43 1.97 -15.26
CA PRO A 47 -9.32 1.54 -16.64
C PRO A 47 -7.91 1.05 -17.01
N HIS A 48 -7.83 0.10 -17.95
CA HIS A 48 -6.56 -0.45 -18.43
C HIS A 48 -5.58 0.61 -18.96
N ASN A 49 -6.09 1.64 -19.64
CA ASN A 49 -5.31 2.74 -20.20
C ASN A 49 -4.64 3.62 -19.12
N ASP A 50 -5.16 3.62 -17.90
CA ASP A 50 -4.64 4.42 -16.79
C ASP A 50 -3.77 3.61 -15.82
N MET A 51 -3.76 2.29 -15.96
CA MET A 51 -3.05 1.42 -15.01
C MET A 51 -1.53 1.56 -15.06
N GLU A 52 -0.94 1.83 -16.21
CA GLU A 52 0.51 2.06 -16.31
C GLU A 52 0.94 3.26 -15.45
N ASP A 53 0.20 4.36 -15.54
CA ASP A 53 0.45 5.56 -14.74
C ASP A 53 0.25 5.29 -13.24
N VAL A 54 -0.79 4.54 -12.88
CA VAL A 54 -1.05 4.16 -11.48
C VAL A 54 0.06 3.26 -10.94
N VAL A 55 0.52 2.28 -11.71
CA VAL A 55 1.62 1.41 -11.32
C VAL A 55 2.91 2.21 -11.14
N GLN A 56 3.23 3.11 -12.07
CA GLN A 56 4.37 4.01 -11.94
C GLN A 56 4.29 4.85 -10.66
N GLU A 57 3.13 5.46 -10.38
CA GLU A 57 2.91 6.25 -9.18
C GLU A 57 3.06 5.42 -7.89
N VAL A 58 2.58 4.17 -7.87
CA VAL A 58 2.76 3.24 -6.75
C VAL A 58 4.24 3.01 -6.47
N PHE A 59 5.01 2.63 -7.49
CA PHE A 59 6.43 2.32 -7.30
C PHE A 59 7.27 3.57 -7.05
N PHE A 60 6.87 4.72 -7.56
CA PHE A 60 7.47 6.01 -7.24
C PHE A 60 7.26 6.38 -5.76
N LYS A 61 6.03 6.26 -5.24
CA LYS A 61 5.73 6.45 -3.81
C LYS A 61 6.45 5.43 -2.93
N LEU A 62 6.53 4.18 -3.38
CA LEU A 62 7.31 3.16 -2.69
C LEU A 62 8.79 3.55 -2.60
N HIS A 63 9.37 4.05 -3.71
CA HIS A 63 10.75 4.49 -3.74
C HIS A 63 11.01 5.64 -2.77
N LYS A 64 10.16 6.67 -2.75
CA LYS A 64 10.31 7.78 -1.81
C LYS A 64 10.14 7.37 -0.35
N SER A 65 9.21 6.45 -0.09
CA SER A 65 8.91 5.97 1.26
C SER A 65 9.89 4.90 1.76
N ILE A 66 10.83 4.41 0.92
CA ILE A 66 11.76 3.34 1.30
C ILE A 66 12.59 3.71 2.54
N HIS A 67 12.98 4.98 2.69
CA HIS A 67 13.74 5.46 3.86
C HIS A 67 12.96 5.38 5.18
N HIS A 68 11.64 5.20 5.11
CA HIS A 68 10.77 5.00 6.26
C HIS A 68 10.48 3.53 6.56
N TYR A 69 11.03 2.61 5.75
CA TYR A 69 10.93 1.18 6.00
C TYR A 69 11.80 0.79 7.20
N GLU A 70 11.17 0.22 8.23
CA GLU A 70 11.86 -0.25 9.43
C GLU A 70 12.30 -1.70 9.22
N LYS A 71 13.60 -1.99 9.38
CA LYS A 71 14.13 -3.36 9.29
C LYS A 71 13.33 -4.30 10.22
N GLY A 72 12.82 -5.40 9.66
CA GLY A 72 11.97 -6.37 10.38
C GLY A 72 10.45 -6.15 10.23
N ARG A 73 10.01 -5.11 9.51
CA ARG A 73 8.62 -4.93 9.09
C ARG A 73 8.26 -5.89 7.96
N ALA A 74 7.06 -6.46 7.97
CA ALA A 74 6.55 -7.24 6.84
C ALA A 74 6.46 -6.37 5.56
N ALA A 75 7.10 -6.81 4.49
CA ALA A 75 7.25 -6.02 3.25
C ALA A 75 5.91 -5.88 2.51
N LEU A 76 5.22 -7.00 2.30
CA LEU A 76 3.98 -7.06 1.51
C LEU A 76 2.86 -6.17 2.07
N PRO A 77 2.51 -6.22 3.37
CA PRO A 77 1.41 -5.39 3.88
C PRO A 77 1.71 -3.89 3.80
N TRP A 78 2.98 -3.53 4.02
CA TRP A 78 3.42 -2.15 3.87
C TRP A 78 3.35 -1.69 2.41
N PHE A 79 3.82 -2.50 1.47
CA PHE A 79 3.71 -2.23 0.04
C PHE A 79 2.25 -2.11 -0.42
N PHE A 80 1.38 -3.05 -0.06
CA PHE A 80 -0.02 -3.04 -0.48
C PHE A 80 -0.82 -1.88 0.12
N THR A 81 -0.36 -1.29 1.22
CA THR A 81 -0.91 -0.03 1.71
C THR A 81 -0.69 1.10 0.70
N ILE A 82 0.51 1.19 0.13
CA ILE A 82 0.87 2.23 -0.84
C ILE A 82 0.07 2.00 -2.11
N VAL A 83 -0.07 0.75 -2.55
CA VAL A 83 -0.94 0.33 -3.66
C VAL A 83 -2.37 0.80 -3.43
N HIS A 84 -2.99 0.39 -2.32
CA HIS A 84 -4.38 0.70 -2.00
C HIS A 84 -4.63 2.21 -2.00
N ASN A 85 -3.82 2.97 -1.27
CA ASN A 85 -4.01 4.41 -1.17
C ASN A 85 -3.83 5.11 -2.52
N THR A 86 -2.87 4.66 -3.33
CA THR A 86 -2.65 5.22 -4.68
C THR A 86 -3.85 4.97 -5.59
N CYS A 87 -4.41 3.74 -5.59
CA CYS A 87 -5.63 3.43 -6.34
C CYS A 87 -6.83 4.27 -5.85
N ILE A 88 -7.03 4.40 -4.54
CA ILE A 88 -8.11 5.20 -3.97
C ILE A 88 -7.95 6.68 -4.30
N ASP A 89 -6.74 7.23 -4.22
CA ASP A 89 -6.48 8.63 -4.56
C ASP A 89 -6.72 8.90 -6.06
N TRP A 90 -6.31 7.97 -6.93
CA TRP A 90 -6.61 8.03 -8.37
C TRP A 90 -8.12 8.00 -8.63
N LEU A 91 -8.85 7.07 -8.01
CA LEU A 91 -10.29 6.96 -8.14
C LEU A 91 -10.99 8.24 -7.65
N ARG A 92 -10.61 8.77 -6.49
CA ARG A 92 -11.19 10.03 -5.97
C ARG A 92 -10.97 11.20 -6.92
N LYS A 93 -9.76 11.34 -7.47
CA LYS A 93 -9.42 12.41 -8.39
C LYS A 93 -10.24 12.30 -9.68
N ASN A 94 -10.35 11.11 -10.26
CA ASN A 94 -10.99 10.92 -11.57
C ASN A 94 -12.52 10.78 -11.48
N ILE A 95 -13.05 10.22 -10.39
CA ILE A 95 -14.49 10.22 -10.10
C ILE A 95 -14.96 11.64 -9.76
N SER A 96 -14.15 12.44 -9.05
CA SER A 96 -14.46 13.87 -8.84
C SER A 96 -14.44 14.69 -10.13
N VAL A 97 -13.74 14.23 -11.18
CA VAL A 97 -13.74 14.86 -12.51
C VAL A 97 -14.97 14.41 -13.30
N LEU A 98 -15.43 13.16 -13.15
CA LEU A 98 -16.67 12.64 -13.74
C LEU A 98 -17.92 13.27 -13.11
N ASN A 99 -17.92 13.51 -11.78
CA ASN A 99 -19.04 14.11 -11.03
C ASN A 99 -19.36 15.57 -11.37
N LYS A 100 -18.54 16.26 -12.18
CA LYS A 100 -18.88 17.59 -12.69
C LYS A 100 -19.76 17.53 -13.95
N ASN A 101 -19.93 16.36 -14.57
CA ASN A 101 -20.65 16.23 -15.84
C ASN A 101 -21.80 15.21 -15.86
N THR A 102 -22.04 14.42 -14.81
CA THR A 102 -23.21 13.51 -14.76
C THR A 102 -23.50 13.07 -13.33
N ASP A 103 -24.79 12.97 -12.99
CA ASP A 103 -25.29 12.40 -11.74
C ASP A 103 -24.64 11.02 -11.48
N LEU A 104 -23.95 10.89 -10.35
CA LEU A 104 -23.22 9.68 -10.00
C LEU A 104 -24.20 8.59 -9.54
N PRO A 105 -24.15 7.37 -10.11
CA PRO A 105 -24.89 6.23 -9.58
C PRO A 105 -24.38 5.86 -8.18
N GLU A 106 -25.31 5.56 -7.30
CA GLU A 106 -25.15 5.12 -5.89
C GLU A 106 -24.41 3.76 -5.74
N GLU A 107 -23.82 3.25 -6.83
CA GLU A 107 -23.20 1.94 -6.96
C GLU A 107 -21.71 1.90 -6.54
N LEU A 108 -21.04 3.04 -6.40
CA LEU A 108 -19.67 3.07 -5.86
C LEU A 108 -19.60 2.75 -4.36
N SER A 109 -20.73 2.78 -3.66
CA SER A 109 -20.89 2.21 -2.31
C SER A 109 -21.03 0.68 -2.28
N LYS A 110 -21.20 0.04 -3.43
CA LYS A 110 -21.47 -1.41 -3.58
C LYS A 110 -20.37 -2.15 -4.35
N ILE A 111 -19.11 -1.75 -4.22
CA ILE A 111 -18.00 -2.62 -4.67
C ILE A 111 -17.83 -3.74 -3.61
N GLU A 112 -18.79 -4.66 -3.60
CA GLU A 112 -18.65 -6.01 -3.07
C GLU A 112 -18.88 -6.98 -4.22
N GLU A 113 -18.02 -8.01 -4.23
CA GLU A 113 -18.14 -9.26 -4.98
C GLU A 113 -17.83 -9.22 -6.49
N ASP A 114 -16.55 -9.40 -6.82
CA ASP A 114 -16.19 -10.48 -7.74
C ASP A 114 -14.77 -11.01 -7.42
N THR A 115 -14.76 -12.14 -6.73
CA THR A 115 -13.62 -12.74 -6.06
C THR A 115 -12.89 -13.69 -7.00
N ILE A 116 -11.73 -13.27 -7.52
CA ILE A 116 -10.62 -14.21 -7.77
C ILE A 116 -9.67 -14.07 -6.58
N SER A 117 -9.74 -15.08 -5.71
CA SER A 117 -9.08 -15.19 -4.41
C SER A 117 -7.56 -15.09 -4.53
N ASP A 118 -7.03 -14.04 -3.92
CA ASP A 118 -5.69 -14.05 -3.38
C ASP A 118 -5.88 -13.70 -1.89
N GLU A 119 -6.11 -14.72 -1.04
CA GLU A 119 -6.55 -14.58 0.36
C GLU A 119 -5.73 -13.56 1.18
N LYS A 120 -4.51 -13.27 0.77
CA LYS A 120 -3.64 -12.27 1.40
C LYS A 120 -4.08 -10.82 1.12
N LEU A 121 -4.65 -10.55 -0.05
CA LEU A 121 -5.11 -9.21 -0.45
C LEU A 121 -6.40 -8.82 0.25
N ASP A 122 -7.34 -9.75 0.38
CA ASP A 122 -8.58 -9.55 1.14
C ASP A 122 -8.26 -9.30 2.62
N LYS A 123 -7.24 -9.98 3.17
CA LYS A 123 -6.77 -9.73 4.54
C LYS A 123 -6.21 -8.33 4.74
N VAL A 124 -5.41 -7.80 3.81
CA VAL A 124 -4.90 -6.41 3.89
C VAL A 124 -6.05 -5.41 3.84
N GLU A 125 -7.05 -5.64 3.00
CA GLU A 125 -8.25 -4.81 2.96
C GLU A 125 -9.07 -4.91 4.26
N MET A 126 -9.27 -6.11 4.81
CA MET A 126 -9.91 -6.29 6.12
C MET A 126 -9.14 -5.58 7.23
N ILE A 127 -7.80 -5.58 7.18
CA ILE A 127 -6.97 -4.83 8.13
C ILE A 127 -7.23 -3.33 7.98
N LEU A 128 -7.16 -2.78 6.77
CA LEU A 128 -7.41 -1.36 6.55
C LEU A 128 -8.84 -0.96 6.94
N LYS A 129 -9.83 -1.83 6.68
CA LYS A 129 -11.24 -1.64 7.07
C LYS A 129 -11.45 -1.72 8.59
N SER A 130 -10.77 -2.63 9.30
CA SER A 130 -10.87 -2.82 10.76
C SER A 130 -10.11 -1.79 11.59
N MET A 131 -9.14 -1.08 11.00
CA MET A 131 -8.45 0.02 11.66
C MET A 131 -9.40 1.18 11.96
N LYS A 132 -9.27 1.77 13.16
CA LYS A 132 -10.01 2.99 13.51
C LYS A 132 -9.63 4.09 12.52
N GLU A 133 -10.56 4.99 12.21
CA GLU A 133 -10.33 6.08 11.25
C GLU A 133 -9.05 6.88 11.55
N LYS A 134 -8.80 7.16 12.83
CA LYS A 134 -7.59 7.87 13.31
C LYS A 134 -6.30 7.08 13.08
N GLU A 135 -6.36 5.76 13.11
CA GLU A 135 -5.22 4.87 12.84
C GLU A 135 -4.96 4.79 11.34
N ARG A 136 -6.01 4.65 10.52
CA ARG A 136 -5.91 4.70 9.06
C ARG A 136 -5.33 6.03 8.58
N SER A 137 -5.79 7.14 9.17
CA SER A 137 -5.29 8.48 8.87
C SER A 137 -3.81 8.65 9.24
N LEU A 138 -3.40 8.25 10.45
CA LEU A 138 -2.00 8.25 10.87
C LEU A 138 -1.12 7.43 9.92
N PHE A 139 -1.61 6.25 9.54
CA PHE A 139 -0.88 5.33 8.67
C PHE A 139 -0.76 5.87 7.23
N LYS A 140 -1.82 6.48 6.69
CA LYS A 140 -1.78 7.18 5.39
C LYS A 140 -0.81 8.36 5.43
N MET A 141 -0.92 9.24 6.43
CA MET A 141 -0.04 10.39 6.59
C MET A 141 1.43 9.98 6.63
N ARG A 142 1.73 8.88 7.31
CA ARG A 142 3.10 8.38 7.46
C ARG A 142 3.64 7.69 6.22
N ASN A 143 2.83 6.90 5.52
CA ASN A 143 3.30 5.98 4.48
C ASN A 143 3.04 6.46 3.05
N VAL A 144 2.12 7.40 2.88
CA VAL A 144 1.67 7.88 1.55
C VAL A 144 1.97 9.36 1.41
N GLU A 145 1.68 10.14 2.45
CA GLU A 145 1.87 11.60 2.44
C GLU A 145 3.26 11.99 2.98
N GLU A 146 4.10 11.00 3.31
CA GLU A 146 5.50 11.16 3.74
C GLU A 146 5.73 12.04 4.98
N PHE A 147 4.69 12.30 5.78
CA PHE A 147 4.86 13.11 6.97
C PHE A 147 5.72 12.40 8.03
N SER A 148 6.67 13.15 8.57
CA SER A 148 7.38 12.80 9.79
C SER A 148 6.42 12.72 10.97
N PHE A 149 6.75 11.93 12.00
CA PHE A 149 5.94 11.91 13.23
C PHE A 149 5.79 13.31 13.84
N LYS A 150 6.80 14.18 13.65
CA LYS A 150 6.76 15.59 14.02
C LYS A 150 5.69 16.38 13.26
N GLU A 151 5.64 16.25 11.94
CA GLU A 151 4.62 16.92 11.12
C GLU A 151 3.22 16.40 11.42
N ILE A 152 3.08 15.08 11.62
CA ILE A 152 1.80 14.48 12.01
C ILE A 152 1.40 14.95 13.42
N SER A 153 2.36 15.09 14.33
CA SER A 153 2.14 15.63 15.69
C SER A 153 1.56 17.03 15.64
N ILE A 154 2.12 17.89 14.78
CA ILE A 154 1.61 19.25 14.55
C ILE A 154 0.20 19.21 13.95
N LYS A 155 -0.03 18.37 12.92
CA LYS A 155 -1.34 18.28 12.26
C LYS A 155 -2.46 17.73 13.14
N LEU A 156 -2.17 16.74 13.99
CA LEU A 156 -3.17 16.03 14.79
C LEU A 156 -3.25 16.51 16.24
N GLY A 157 -2.38 17.44 16.66
CA GLY A 157 -2.32 17.93 18.04
C GLY A 157 -1.97 16.82 19.06
N LYS A 158 -1.16 15.83 18.66
CA LYS A 158 -0.79 14.66 19.49
C LYS A 158 0.71 14.53 19.60
N SER A 159 1.23 14.07 20.74
CA SER A 159 2.66 13.88 20.91
C SER A 159 3.24 12.83 19.95
N GLU A 160 4.46 13.08 19.45
CA GLU A 160 5.18 12.13 18.58
C GLU A 160 5.31 10.73 19.21
N VAL A 161 5.51 10.67 20.53
CA VAL A 161 5.58 9.41 21.29
C VAL A 161 4.27 8.64 21.21
N SER A 162 3.13 9.33 21.36
CA SER A 162 1.81 8.70 21.23
C SER A 162 1.56 8.22 19.79
N LEU A 163 1.98 8.99 18.79
CA LEU A 163 1.83 8.63 17.38
C LEU A 163 2.67 7.40 17.03
N ARG A 164 3.93 7.34 17.46
CA ARG A 164 4.79 6.17 17.29
C ARG A 164 4.20 4.92 17.94
N LYS A 165 3.67 5.02 19.16
CA LYS A 165 2.98 3.89 19.83
C LYS A 165 1.74 3.43 19.08
N SER A 166 0.89 4.36 18.63
CA SER A 166 -0.26 4.02 17.79
C SER A 166 0.16 3.37 16.48
N TYR A 167 1.19 3.89 15.83
CA TYR A 167 1.72 3.35 14.60
C TYR A 167 2.31 1.94 14.78
N GLN A 168 3.04 1.68 15.87
CA GLN A 168 3.53 0.33 16.20
C GLN A 168 2.40 -0.66 16.46
N ARG A 169 1.29 -0.23 17.10
CA ARG A 169 0.09 -1.07 17.27
C ARG A 169 -0.56 -1.42 15.94
N ILE A 170 -0.68 -0.44 15.05
CA ILE A 170 -1.17 -0.65 13.67
C ILE A 170 -0.34 -1.71 12.96
N LEU A 171 0.98 -1.59 13.00
CA LEU A 171 1.90 -2.56 12.39
C LEU A 171 1.79 -3.94 13.01
N SER A 172 1.58 -4.01 14.33
CA SER A 172 1.40 -5.29 15.04
C SER A 172 0.08 -5.97 14.66
N SER A 173 -1.01 -5.21 14.54
CA SER A 173 -2.30 -5.74 14.05
C SER A 173 -2.19 -6.25 12.61
N ILE A 174 -1.50 -5.50 11.75
CA ILE A 174 -1.19 -5.92 10.37
C ILE A 174 -0.39 -7.22 10.39
N LYS A 175 0.68 -7.30 11.20
CA LYS A 175 1.54 -8.48 11.31
C LYS A 175 0.77 -9.69 11.79
N ASN A 176 -0.02 -9.58 12.86
CA ASN A 176 -0.73 -10.72 13.46
C ASN A 176 -1.73 -11.34 12.48
N ILE A 177 -2.50 -10.54 11.77
CA ILE A 177 -3.50 -11.03 10.80
C ILE A 177 -2.83 -11.67 9.57
N VAL A 178 -1.65 -11.17 9.19
CA VAL A 178 -0.83 -11.77 8.13
C VAL A 178 -0.11 -13.04 8.61
N SER A 179 0.16 -13.15 9.91
CA SER A 179 0.84 -14.28 10.58
C SER A 179 -0.12 -15.38 11.05
N GLU A 180 -1.41 -15.09 11.17
CA GLU A 180 -2.46 -16.08 11.48
C GLU A 180 -2.62 -17.04 10.31
N LYS A 181 -1.75 -18.06 10.36
CA LYS A 181 -1.93 -19.38 9.79
C LYS A 181 -2.32 -20.32 10.94
N LYS A 182 -3.55 -20.82 10.88
CA LYS A 182 -3.76 -22.27 10.78
C LYS A 182 -5.07 -22.52 10.09
#